data_AF-D0QU81-F1
#
_entry.id   AF-D0QU81-F1
#
_cell.length_a   1.000
_cell.length_b   1.000
_cell.length_c   1.000
_cell.angle_alpha   90.00
_cell.angle_beta   90.00
_cell.angle_gamma   90.00
#
_symmetry.space_group_name_H-M   'P 1'
#
loop_
_entity.id
_entity.type
_entity.pdbx_description
1 polymer ?
#
loop_
_entity_poly.entity_id
_entity_poly.type
_entity_poly.pdbx_seq_one_letter_code
_entity_poly.pdbx_strand_id
1 'polypeptide(L)'
;YNLLSIRFNSRLKIKISLNELQPIDSIIGIYKSANWSEREVWDMFGIFFSNHPDLRRILTDYGFEGHPLRKDFPLSGFLEIFYNELKKRVVYKPINLSQQYRLFEFNNPWYKK
;
A
#
# COMPACT_ATOMS: atom_id res chain seq x y z
N TYR A 1 12.70 7.04 -4.25
CA TYR A 1 12.81 8.40 -3.70
C TYR A 1 12.88 9.43 -4.82
N ASN A 2 12.07 10.49 -4.75
CA ASN A 2 12.12 11.64 -5.66
C ASN A 2 12.70 12.83 -4.89
N LEU A 3 13.77 13.44 -5.40
CA LEU A 3 14.46 14.57 -4.79
C LEU A 3 14.36 15.79 -5.71
N LEU A 4 14.25 16.97 -5.11
CA LEU A 4 14.24 18.26 -5.81
C LEU A 4 15.37 19.12 -5.26
N SER A 5 16.26 19.57 -6.15
CA SER A 5 17.24 20.61 -5.83
C SER A 5 16.68 21.96 -6.23
N ILE A 6 16.37 22.80 -5.24
CA ILE A 6 15.82 24.15 -5.47
C ILE A 6 16.89 25.06 -6.11
N ARG A 7 18.15 24.95 -5.65
CA ARG A 7 19.27 25.77 -6.15
C ARG A 7 19.51 25.60 -7.65
N PHE A 8 19.45 24.37 -8.15
CA PHE A 8 19.70 24.04 -9.56
C PHE A 8 18.43 23.76 -10.36
N ASN A 9 17.25 23.99 -9.76
CA ASN A 9 15.94 23.66 -10.31
C ASN A 9 15.88 22.29 -11.03
N SER A 10 16.48 21.27 -10.40
CA SER A 10 16.69 19.95 -11.00
C SER A 10 16.05 18.86 -10.16
N ARG A 11 15.48 17.83 -10.80
CA ARG A 11 14.83 16.69 -10.14
C ARG A 11 15.63 15.41 -10.36
N LEU A 12 15.76 14.61 -9.31
CA LEU A 12 16.45 13.32 -9.34
C LEU A 12 15.54 12.22 -8.79
N LYS A 13 15.58 11.04 -9.40
CA LYS A 13 14.80 9.88 -8.99
C LYS A 13 15.72 8.71 -8.69
N ILE A 14 15.69 8.23 -7.45
CA ILE A 14 16.42 7.05 -6.99
C ILE A 14 15.42 5.90 -6.89
N LYS A 15 15.72 4.80 -7.57
CA LYS A 15 14.97 3.55 -7.50
C LYS A 15 15.85 2.48 -6.89
N ILE A 16 15.24 1.65 -6.05
CA ILE A 16 15.89 0.53 -5.37
C ILE A 16 14.96 -0.67 -5.56
N SER A 17 15.53 -1.81 -5.92
CA SER A 17 14.82 -3.10 -6.00
C SER A 17 15.06 -3.88 -4.71
N LEU A 18 13.99 -4.46 -4.16
CA LEU A 18 14.03 -5.18 -2.89
C LEU A 18 13.23 -6.49 -3.02
N ASN A 19 13.60 -7.46 -2.19
CA ASN A 19 12.80 -8.66 -1.96
C ASN A 19 11.87 -8.46 -0.76
N GLU A 20 10.85 -9.31 -0.60
CA GLU A 20 9.80 -9.13 0.42
C GLU A 20 10.32 -9.16 1.87
N LEU A 21 11.33 -9.99 2.14
CA LEU A 21 11.88 -10.19 3.48
C LEU A 21 13.11 -9.31 3.77
N GLN A 22 13.57 -8.54 2.79
CA GLN A 22 14.78 -7.73 2.95
C GLN A 22 14.43 -6.38 3.56
N PRO A 23 14.86 -6.08 4.79
CA PRO A 23 14.66 -4.77 5.38
C PRO A 23 15.56 -3.73 4.70
N ILE A 24 15.11 -2.48 4.65
CA ILE A 24 15.88 -1.34 4.16
C ILE A 24 16.02 -0.29 5.25
N ASP A 25 17.12 0.45 5.28
CA ASP A 25 17.26 1.53 6.26
C ASP A 25 16.35 2.73 5.92
N SER A 26 15.71 3.27 6.96
CA SER A 26 14.94 4.52 6.87
C SER A 26 15.82 5.73 6.61
N ILE A 27 15.30 6.69 5.83
CA ILE A 27 16.00 7.93 5.46
C ILE A 27 15.57 9.10 6.36
N ILE A 28 14.74 8.83 7.38
CA ILE A 28 14.21 9.84 8.32
C ILE A 28 15.30 10.71 8.95
N GLY A 29 16.47 10.12 9.24
CA GLY A 29 17.62 10.87 9.77
C GLY A 29 18.12 11.98 8.84
N ILE A 30 17.94 11.82 7.52
CA ILE A 30 18.34 12.80 6.50
C ILE A 30 17.14 13.69 6.14
N TYR A 31 15.98 13.08 5.85
CA TYR A 31 14.76 13.76 5.45
C TYR A 31 13.61 13.41 6.38
N LYS A 32 13.26 14.33 7.28
CA LYS A 32 12.15 14.13 8.23
C LYS A 32 10.79 13.90 7.55
N SER A 33 10.61 14.42 6.33
CA SER A 33 9.39 14.20 5.53
C SER A 33 9.18 12.74 5.14
N ALA A 34 10.24 11.91 5.16
CA ALA A 34 10.16 10.49 4.79
C ALA A 34 9.33 9.66 5.78
N ASN A 35 9.12 10.13 7.02
CA ASN A 35 8.40 9.39 8.07
C ASN A 35 7.02 8.89 7.60
N TRP A 36 6.19 9.77 7.03
CA TRP A 36 4.85 9.39 6.57
C TRP A 36 4.90 8.51 5.33
N SER A 37 5.80 8.80 4.39
CA SER A 37 5.94 8.02 3.15
C SER A 37 6.46 6.60 3.41
N GLU A 38 7.40 6.42 4.34
CA GLU A 38 7.90 5.09 4.71
C GLU A 38 6.82 4.26 5.41
N ARG A 39 6.01 4.89 6.28
CA ARG A 39 4.83 4.23 6.88
C ARG A 39 3.78 3.83 5.86
N GLU A 40 3.48 4.71 4.91
CA GLU A 40 2.54 4.41 3.82
C GLU A 40 3.02 3.23 2.99
N VAL A 41 4.31 3.19 2.65
CA VAL A 41 4.91 2.08 1.88
C VAL A 41 4.86 0.77 2.67
N TRP A 42 5.11 0.82 3.98
CA TRP A 42 4.95 -0.36 4.84
C TRP A 42 3.49 -0.83 4.89
N ASP A 43 2.53 0.08 5.03
CA ASP A 43 1.09 -0.26 5.09
C ASP A 43 0.59 -0.86 3.76
N MET A 44 0.97 -0.27 2.63
CA MET A 44 0.48 -0.65 1.31
C MET A 44 1.20 -1.84 0.66
N PHE A 45 2.51 -1.97 0.88
CA PHE A 45 3.35 -3.00 0.24
C PHE A 45 3.98 -3.99 1.22
N GLY A 46 4.07 -3.65 2.51
CA GLY A 46 4.71 -4.50 3.52
C GLY A 46 6.23 -4.45 3.53
N ILE A 47 6.84 -3.42 2.94
CA ILE A 47 8.30 -3.24 2.96
C ILE A 47 8.69 -2.73 4.34
N PHE A 48 9.63 -3.43 5.00
CA PHE A 48 10.08 -3.08 6.34
C PHE A 48 11.24 -2.08 6.32
N PHE A 49 11.12 -1.01 7.13
CA PHE A 49 12.14 0.02 7.28
C PHE A 49 12.85 -0.09 8.63
N SER A 50 14.14 -0.40 8.62
CA SER A 50 15.01 -0.42 9.80
C SER A 50 15.27 1.01 10.30
N ASN A 51 15.45 1.15 11.63
CA ASN A 51 15.73 2.42 12.31
C ASN A 51 14.61 3.48 12.23
N HIS A 52 13.41 3.10 11.80
CA HIS A 52 12.24 3.97 11.80
C HIS A 52 11.68 4.13 13.23
N PRO A 53 11.37 5.35 13.71
CA PRO A 53 10.94 5.57 15.10
C PRO A 53 9.53 5.02 15.43
N ASP A 54 8.56 5.15 14.51
CA ASP A 54 7.18 4.66 14.69
C ASP A 54 6.63 4.05 13.39
N LEU A 55 6.98 2.78 13.11
CA LEU A 55 6.49 2.08 11.92
C LEU A 55 5.18 1.35 12.23
N ARG A 56 4.06 1.92 11.79
CA ARG A 56 2.71 1.36 11.95
C ARG A 56 1.78 1.82 10.84
N ARG A 57 0.59 1.21 10.78
CA ARG A 57 -0.45 1.47 9.76
C ARG A 57 -0.88 2.93 9.78
N ILE A 58 -1.34 3.42 8.64
CA ILE A 58 -1.76 4.82 8.52
C ILE A 58 -2.97 5.03 7.62
N LEU A 59 -3.13 4.24 6.55
CA LEU A 59 -4.25 4.33 5.63
C LEU A 59 -5.26 3.19 5.83
N THR A 60 -4.80 1.99 6.17
CA THR A 60 -5.67 0.83 6.36
C THR A 60 -6.42 0.87 7.70
N ASP A 61 -7.51 0.10 7.77
CA ASP A 61 -8.22 -0.10 9.03
C ASP A 61 -7.32 -0.78 10.08
N TYR A 62 -7.58 -0.52 11.36
CA TYR A 62 -6.74 -0.97 12.47
C TYR A 62 -6.53 -2.50 12.47
N GLY A 63 -7.60 -3.25 12.22
CA GLY A 63 -7.61 -4.72 12.16
C GLY A 63 -7.40 -5.30 10.77
N PHE A 64 -6.98 -4.51 9.78
CA PHE A 64 -6.82 -4.99 8.41
C PHE A 64 -5.74 -6.08 8.32
N GLU A 65 -5.94 -7.10 7.48
CA GLU A 65 -4.94 -8.14 7.27
C GLU A 65 -4.49 -8.13 5.80
N GLY A 66 -3.17 -8.06 5.58
CA GLY A 66 -2.56 -7.96 4.26
C GLY A 66 -2.14 -6.54 3.86
N HIS A 67 -1.65 -6.43 2.63
CA HIS A 67 -1.06 -5.21 2.04
C HIS A 67 -1.75 -4.90 0.70
N PRO A 68 -2.62 -3.87 0.62
CA PRO A 68 -3.56 -3.71 -0.50
C PRO A 68 -2.95 -3.52 -1.89
N LEU A 69 -1.77 -2.91 -2.00
CA LEU A 69 -1.17 -2.59 -3.30
C LEU A 69 -0.25 -3.69 -3.84
N ARG A 70 -0.15 -4.82 -3.14
CA ARG A 70 0.52 -5.99 -3.71
C ARG A 70 -0.32 -6.58 -4.85
N LYS A 71 0.35 -7.22 -5.82
CA LYS A 71 -0.28 -7.68 -7.07
C LYS A 71 -1.14 -8.93 -6.89
N ASP A 72 -0.90 -9.68 -5.82
CA ASP A 72 -1.66 -10.84 -5.38
C ASP A 72 -2.94 -10.46 -4.61
N PHE A 73 -3.03 -9.23 -4.10
CA PHE A 73 -4.19 -8.77 -3.34
C PHE A 73 -5.40 -8.49 -4.25
N PRO A 74 -6.60 -9.03 -3.96
CA PRO A 74 -7.78 -8.82 -4.78
C PRO A 74 -8.32 -7.39 -4.63
N LEU A 75 -8.84 -6.81 -5.72
CA LEU A 75 -9.37 -5.44 -5.72
C LEU A 75 -10.43 -5.19 -4.64
N SER A 76 -11.33 -6.15 -4.43
CA SER A 76 -12.42 -6.02 -3.45
C SER A 76 -11.98 -6.28 -2.01
N GLY A 77 -10.76 -6.79 -1.79
CA GLY A 77 -10.33 -7.32 -0.50
C GLY A 77 -11.05 -8.62 -0.11
N PHE A 78 -10.90 -9.00 1.15
CA PHE A 78 -11.41 -10.26 1.69
C PHE A 78 -12.63 -10.10 2.60
N LEU A 79 -12.78 -8.93 3.23
CA LEU A 79 -13.77 -8.67 4.27
C LEU A 79 -14.68 -7.52 3.87
N GLU A 80 -15.97 -7.67 4.17
CA GLU A 80 -16.98 -6.62 4.14
C GLU A 80 -17.47 -6.30 5.56
N ILE A 81 -18.05 -5.13 5.72
CA ILE A 81 -18.47 -4.59 7.00
C ILE A 81 -19.98 -4.30 6.96
N PHE A 82 -20.72 -4.77 7.96
CA PHE A 82 -22.14 -4.40 8.13
C PHE A 82 -22.50 -4.28 9.61
N TYR A 83 -23.60 -3.58 9.89
CA TYR A 83 -24.13 -3.46 11.24
C TYR A 83 -25.01 -4.66 11.58
N ASN A 84 -24.71 -5.34 12.68
CA ASN A 84 -25.54 -6.44 13.18
C ASN A 84 -26.42 -5.93 14.33
N GLU A 85 -27.73 -5.92 14.11
CA GLU A 85 -28.72 -5.42 15.08
C GLU A 85 -28.75 -6.24 16.38
N LEU A 86 -28.68 -7.57 16.30
CA LEU A 86 -28.69 -8.46 17.47
C LEU A 86 -27.47 -8.20 18.38
N LYS A 87 -26.30 -7.96 17.79
CA LYS A 87 -25.06 -7.69 18.52
C LYS A 87 -24.86 -6.21 18.83
N LYS A 88 -25.72 -5.32 18.31
CA LYS A 88 -25.62 -3.85 18.38
C LYS A 88 -24.21 -3.32 18.05
N ARG A 89 -23.53 -3.93 17.07
CA ARG A 89 -22.16 -3.56 16.68
C ARG A 89 -21.88 -3.85 15.22
N VAL A 90 -20.84 -3.21 14.72
CA VAL A 90 -20.26 -3.47 13.40
C VAL A 90 -19.51 -4.81 13.41
N VAL A 91 -19.73 -5.62 12.38
CA VAL A 91 -19.13 -6.95 12.24
C VAL A 91 -18.44 -7.08 10.88
N TYR A 92 -17.26 -7.70 10.88
CA TYR A 92 -16.51 -8.08 9.69
C TYR A 92 -16.93 -9.49 9.24
N LYS A 93 -17.17 -9.66 7.94
CA LYS A 93 -17.56 -10.95 7.34
C LYS A 93 -16.82 -11.15 6.01
N PRO A 94 -16.56 -12.38 5.56
CA PRO A 94 -16.09 -12.63 4.20
C PRO A 94 -16.97 -11.95 3.16
N ILE A 95 -16.33 -11.33 2.16
CA ILE A 95 -17.02 -10.51 1.17
C ILE A 95 -18.01 -11.33 0.32
N ASN A 96 -19.21 -10.79 0.09
CA ASN A 96 -20.21 -11.41 -0.76
C ASN A 96 -20.88 -10.35 -1.65
N LEU A 97 -20.27 -10.08 -2.80
CA LEU A 97 -20.77 -9.09 -3.74
C LEU A 97 -21.99 -9.61 -4.51
N SER A 98 -23.04 -8.79 -4.60
CA SER A 98 -24.22 -9.08 -5.43
C SER A 98 -23.87 -9.16 -6.92
N GLN A 99 -22.92 -8.35 -7.37
CA GLN A 99 -22.34 -8.40 -8.71
C GLN A 99 -20.83 -8.55 -8.62
N GLN A 100 -20.29 -9.55 -9.32
CA GLN A 100 -18.85 -9.78 -9.41
C GLN A 100 -18.17 -8.71 -10.26
N TYR A 101 -16.89 -8.44 -9.95
CA TYR A 101 -16.05 -7.58 -10.75
C TYR A 101 -15.88 -8.15 -12.16
N ARG A 102 -16.12 -7.33 -13.19
CA ARG A 102 -15.95 -7.71 -14.59
C ARG A 102 -14.60 -7.22 -15.09
N LEU A 103 -13.69 -8.17 -15.37
CA LEU A 103 -12.40 -7.87 -15.97
C LEU A 103 -12.57 -7.79 -17.49
N PHE A 104 -12.30 -6.60 -18.04
CA PHE A 104 -12.33 -6.37 -19.48
C PHE A 104 -10.90 -6.26 -20.01
N GLU A 105 -10.57 -7.06 -21.02
CA GLU A 105 -9.28 -6.97 -21.70
C GLU A 105 -9.36 -6.00 -22.88
N PHE A 106 -8.76 -4.81 -22.72
CA PHE A 106 -8.74 -3.78 -23.76
C PHE A 106 -7.49 -3.84 -24.66
N ASN A 107 -6.72 -4.93 -24.58
CA ASN A 107 -5.46 -5.05 -25.29
C ASN A 107 -5.71 -5.13 -26.80
N ASN A 108 -5.15 -4.18 -27.54
CA ASN A 108 -5.21 -4.18 -29.00
C ASN A 108 -4.34 -5.34 -29.54
N PRO A 109 -4.89 -6.29 -30.32
CA PRO A 109 -4.12 -7.41 -30.85
C PRO A 109 -3.01 -6.98 -31.82
N TRP A 110 -3.12 -5.80 -32.44
CA TRP A 110 -2.25 -5.36 -33.53
C TRP A 110 -0.95 -4.66 -33.09
N TYR A 111 -0.84 -4.24 -31.81
CA TYR A 111 0.34 -3.56 -31.26
C TYR A 111 0.97 -4.35 -30.10
N LYS A 112 1.12 -5.66 -30.25
CA LYS A 112 1.94 -6.45 -29.33
C LYS A 112 3.42 -6.23 -29.66
N LYS A 113 4.09 -5.38 -28.88
CA LYS A 113 5.55 -5.33 -28.76
C LYS A 113 5.99 -6.27 -27.64
#